data_AF-T1EK30-F1
#
_entry.id   AF-T1EK30-F1
#
_cell.length_a   1.000
_cell.length_b   1.000
_cell.length_c   1.000
_cell.angle_alpha   90.00
_cell.angle_beta   90.00
_cell.angle_gamma   90.00
#
_symmetry.space_group_name_H-M   'P 1'
#
loop_
_entity.id
_entity.type
_entity.pdbx_description
1 polymer ?
#
loop_
_entity_poly.entity_id
_entity_poly.type
_entity_poly.pdbx_seq_one_letter_code
_entity_poly.pdbx_strand_id
1 'polypeptide(L)' 'NCAVMVSLDLSAAFDTINHQMLIDRFEAEYDITRSALSWFQSYFSNRSQGIKL' A
#
# COMPACT_ATOMS: atom_id res chain seq x y z
N ASN A 1 16.19 -6.66 -19.62
CA ASN A 1 15.53 -6.90 -18.33
C ASN A 1 14.16 -6.23 -18.40
N CYS A 2 13.08 -7.01 -18.54
CA CYS A 2 11.73 -6.47 -18.69
C CYS A 2 11.00 -6.63 -17.36
N ALA A 3 10.65 -5.52 -16.72
CA ALA A 3 9.85 -5.51 -15.50
C ALA A 3 8.40 -5.20 -15.88
N VAL A 4 7.48 -6.07 -15.46
CA VAL A 4 6.04 -5.88 -15.64
C VAL A 4 5.48 -5.32 -14.33
N MET A 5 4.87 -4.15 -14.38
CA MET A 5 4.18 -3.53 -13.25
C MET A 5 2.67 -3.68 -13.45
N VAL A 6 2.04 -4.52 -12.64
CA VAL A 6 0.57 -4.70 -12.63
C VAL A 6 0.00 -3.79 -11.56
N SER A 7 -0.63 -2.68 -11.97
CA SER A 7 -1.37 -1.78 -11.08
C SER A 7 -2.85 -2.12 -11.17
N LEU A 8 -3.34 -2.97 -10.26
CA LEU A 8 -4.76 -3.20 -10.06
C LEU A 8 -5.36 -1.96 -9.38
N ASP A 9 -6.52 -1.47 -9.83
CA ASP A 9 -7.22 -0.37 -9.16
C ASP A 9 -7.82 -0.85 -7.82
N LEU A 10 -6.96 -1.08 -6.84
CA LEU A 10 -7.32 -1.33 -5.45
C LEU A 10 -7.42 -0.03 -4.64
N SER A 11 -7.35 1.14 -5.29
CA SER A 11 -7.41 2.44 -4.64
C SER A 11 -8.61 2.52 -3.68
N ALA A 12 -9.80 2.13 -4.13
CA ALA A 12 -11.01 2.11 -3.31
C ALA A 12 -11.00 1.03 -2.21
N ALA A 13 -10.43 -0.15 -2.50
CA ALA A 13 -10.37 -1.26 -1.54
C ALA A 13 -9.37 -0.99 -0.41
N PHE A 14 -8.27 -0.30 -0.69
CA PHE A 14 -7.29 0.09 0.32
C PHE A 14 -7.73 1.30 1.15
N ASP A 15 -8.49 2.26 0.60
CA ASP A 15 -9.05 3.38 1.39
C ASP A 15 -10.01 2.91 2.50
N THR A 16 -10.59 1.71 2.37
CA THR A 16 -11.52 1.15 3.38
C THR A 16 -10.84 0.22 4.38
N ILE A 17 -9.65 -0.29 4.08
CA ILE A 17 -8.92 -1.20 4.97
C ILE A 17 -8.03 -0.38 5.89
N ASN A 18 -7.99 -0.74 7.18
CA ASN A 18 -7.07 -0.12 8.13
C ASN A 18 -5.62 -0.37 7.68
N HIS A 19 -4.96 0.69 7.20
CA HIS A 19 -3.62 0.62 6.63
C HIS A 19 -2.59 0.06 7.62
N GLN A 20 -2.72 0.33 8.92
CA GLN A 20 -1.80 -0.19 9.94
C GLN A 20 -1.92 -1.71 10.05
N MET A 21 -3.16 -2.23 10.11
CA MET A 21 -3.42 -3.66 10.17
C MET A 21 -2.93 -4.41 8.92
N LEU A 22 -2.99 -3.76 7.75
CA LEU A 22 -2.46 -4.32 6.51
C LEU A 22 -0.92 -4.39 6.53
N ILE A 23 -0.26 -3.34 7.01
CA ILE A 23 1.20 -3.26 7.12
C ILE A 23 1.73 -4.28 8.14
N ASP A 24 1.08 -4.37 9.30
CA ASP A 24 1.44 -5.37 10.33
C ASP A 24 1.30 -6.80 9.77
N ARG A 25 0.28 -7.06 8.95
CA ARG A 25 0.10 -8.36 8.30
C ARG A 25 1.12 -8.62 7.20
N PHE A 26 1.54 -7.60 6.43
CA PHE A 26 2.61 -7.73 5.45
C PHE A 26 3.94 -8.11 6.10
N GLU A 27 4.25 -7.55 7.26
CA GLU A 27 5.44 -7.90 8.02
C GLU A 27 5.32 -9.29 8.65
N ALA A 28 4.19 -9.59 9.32
CA ALA A 28 4.05 -10.81 10.12
C ALA A 28 3.74 -12.07 9.31
N GLU A 29 2.96 -11.98 8.23
CA GLU A 29 2.48 -13.16 7.49
C GLU A 29 3.15 -13.37 6.14
N TYR A 30 3.68 -12.30 5.55
CA TYR A 30 4.29 -12.35 4.22
C TYR A 30 5.80 -12.06 4.24
N ASP A 31 6.38 -11.83 5.41
CA ASP A 31 7.81 -11.51 5.62
C ASP A 31 8.30 -10.36 4.74
N ILE A 32 7.39 -9.45 4.38
CA ILE A 32 7.71 -8.25 3.60
C ILE A 32 8.41 -7.27 4.55
N THR A 33 9.73 -7.21 4.43
CA THR A 33 10.57 -6.39 5.33
C THR A 33 11.35 -5.32 4.55
N ARG A 34 11.91 -4.36 5.31
CA ARG A 34 12.83 -3.31 4.81
C ARG A 34 12.19 -2.40 3.74
N SER A 35 12.80 -2.31 2.56
CA SER A 35 12.47 -1.33 1.52
C SER A 35 11.06 -1.51 0.97
N ALA A 36 10.56 -2.74 0.91
CA ALA A 36 9.20 -3.01 0.45
C ALA A 36 8.16 -2.52 1.47
N LEU A 37 8.37 -2.80 2.76
CA LEU A 37 7.48 -2.33 3.84
C LEU A 37 7.47 -0.80 3.93
N SER A 38 8.65 -0.16 3.83
CA SER A 38 8.79 1.30 3.81
C SER A 38 8.10 1.93 2.60
N TRP A 39 8.13 1.25 1.44
CA TRP A 39 7.40 1.68 0.25
C TRP A 39 5.89 1.63 0.47
N PHE A 40 5.35 0.54 1.04
CA PHE A 40 3.93 0.43 1.38
C PHE A 40 3.50 1.48 2.43
N GLN A 41 4.28 1.66 3.50
CA GLN A 41 4.05 2.71 4.50
C GLN A 41 3.97 4.10 3.85
N SER A 42 4.91 4.41 2.96
CA SER A 42 4.94 5.70 2.24
C SER A 42 3.77 5.86 1.28
N TYR A 43 3.35 4.76 0.63
CA TYR A 43 2.20 4.74 -0.28
C TYR A 43 0.88 5.04 0.45
N PHE A 44 0.69 4.48 1.64
CA PHE A 44 -0.53 4.70 2.44
C PHE A 44 -0.53 5.99 3.27
N SER A 45 0.64 6.48 3.69
CA SER A 45 0.74 7.65 4.58
C SER A 45 0.45 9.00 3.92
N ASN A 46 0.23 9.05 2.59
CA ASN A 46 0.13 10.30 1.85
C ASN A 46 -1.15 10.44 1.00
N ARG A 47 -2.20 9.70 1.34
CA ARG A 47 -3.51 9.79 0.67
C ARG A 47 -4.29 11.00 1.19
N SER A 48 -4.04 12.15 0.58
CA SER A 48 -5.00 13.26 0.61
C SER A 48 -6.11 12.93 -0.40
N GLN A 49 -7.30 12.55 0.07
CA GLN A 49 -8.48 12.51 -0.79
C GLN A 49 -8.93 13.94 -1.09
N GLY A 50 -8.24 14.57 -2.03
CA GLY A 50 -8.64 15.86 -2.59
C GLY A 50 -9.68 15.66 -3.68
N ILE A 51 -10.95 15.57 -3.32
CA ILE A 51 -12.03 15.81 -4.29
C ILE A 51 -11.99 17.31 -4.59
N LYS A 52 -11.42 17.70 -5.73
CA LYS A 52 -11.68 19.03 -6.29
C LYS A 52 -13.12 19.04 -6.76
N LEU A 53 -13.98 19.73 -6.00
CA LEU A 53 -15.26 20.26 -6.48
C LEU A 53 -15.01 21.22 -7.65
#